data_AF-A0A1Y1L359-F1
#
_entry.id   AF-A0A1Y1L359-F1
#
_cell.length_a   1.000
_cell.length_b   1.000
_cell.length_c   1.000
_cell.angle_alpha   90.00
_cell.angle_beta   90.00
_cell.angle_gamma   90.00
#
_symmetry.space_group_name_H-M   'P 1'
#
loop_
_entity.id
_entity.type
_entity.pdbx_description
1 polymer ?
#
loop_
_entity_poly.entity_id
_entity_poly.type
_entity_poly.pdbx_seq_one_letter_code
_entity_poly.pdbx_strand_id
1 'polypeptide(L)'
;ANSKSSSSSNVTSGSDIIQNLGNTNDSSNEWATVLKKKRKVNVPIVGNNDQEGACLIKAAISKAYVHVYKLDPSTSEDTLTNYLQPMFPDVSCEKLESKFPMYYSSFKVTVNMKSLDKIM
;
A
#
# COMPACT_ATOMS: atom_id res chain seq x y z
N ALA A 1 51.97 -0.49 -35.78
CA ALA A 1 52.44 -1.77 -35.24
C ALA A 1 51.68 -2.08 -33.95
N ASN A 2 51.08 -3.28 -33.88
CA ASN A 2 50.61 -4.11 -32.74
C ASN A 2 50.29 -3.45 -31.38
N SER A 3 49.08 -3.51 -30.81
CA SER A 3 48.19 -4.63 -30.40
C SER A 3 48.52 -5.28 -29.03
N LYS A 4 47.45 -5.41 -28.20
CA LYS A 4 47.15 -6.32 -27.05
C LYS A 4 46.50 -5.53 -25.88
N SER A 5 45.17 -5.59 -25.63
CA SER A 5 44.39 -6.63 -24.91
C SER A 5 45.06 -7.06 -23.58
N SER A 6 44.42 -7.09 -22.41
CA SER A 6 43.26 -7.96 -22.09
C SER A 6 42.74 -7.72 -20.65
N SER A 7 41.44 -7.91 -20.49
CA SER A 7 40.68 -8.10 -19.23
C SER A 7 41.15 -9.32 -18.42
N SER A 8 40.98 -9.31 -17.10
CA SER A 8 40.50 -10.49 -16.33
C SER A 8 40.15 -10.15 -14.87
N SER A 9 38.97 -10.61 -14.50
CA SER A 9 38.36 -10.73 -13.17
C SER A 9 39.07 -11.75 -12.28
N ASN A 10 39.06 -11.53 -10.96
CA ASN A 10 39.17 -12.63 -9.98
C ASN A 10 37.99 -12.55 -8.99
N VAL A 11 37.11 -13.53 -9.12
CA VAL A 11 36.21 -14.01 -8.07
C VAL A 11 37.04 -14.88 -7.14
N THR A 12 37.06 -14.58 -5.85
CA THR A 12 37.50 -15.55 -4.84
C THR A 12 36.37 -15.76 -3.85
N SER A 13 35.62 -16.83 -4.08
CA SER A 13 34.85 -17.50 -3.04
C SER A 13 35.83 -18.03 -2.00
N GLY A 14 35.65 -17.70 -0.73
CA GLY A 14 36.47 -18.19 0.36
C GLY A 14 35.75 -17.98 1.68
N SER A 15 35.24 -19.09 2.20
CA SER A 15 34.52 -19.25 3.45
C SER A 15 35.34 -18.84 4.67
N ASP A 16 34.94 -17.77 5.36
CA ASP A 16 35.38 -17.56 6.73
C ASP A 16 34.47 -18.34 7.68
N ILE A 17 34.90 -19.58 7.91
CA ILE A 17 34.53 -20.44 9.01
C ILE A 17 34.82 -19.66 10.30
N ILE A 18 33.80 -19.13 10.97
CA ILE A 18 33.98 -18.67 12.35
C ILE A 18 34.04 -19.92 13.23
N GLN A 19 35.27 -20.40 13.45
CA GLN A 19 35.57 -21.40 14.46
C GLN A 19 35.32 -20.78 15.84
N ASN A 20 34.32 -21.32 16.51
CA ASN A 20 34.02 -21.07 17.90
C ASN A 20 35.14 -21.73 18.74
N LEU A 21 36.11 -20.95 19.21
CA LEU A 21 37.13 -21.42 20.13
C LEU A 21 37.41 -20.33 21.18
N GLY A 22 36.86 -20.52 22.38
CA GLY A 22 37.08 -19.60 23.49
C GLY A 22 36.13 -19.81 24.66
N ASN A 23 36.06 -21.04 25.18
CA ASN A 23 35.54 -21.26 26.52
C ASN A 23 36.61 -20.84 27.53
N THR A 24 36.61 -19.56 27.89
CA THR A 24 37.25 -19.06 29.11
C THR A 24 36.17 -18.53 30.01
N ASN A 25 35.90 -19.28 31.08
CA ASN A 25 35.15 -18.82 32.24
C ASN A 25 35.88 -17.62 32.84
N ASP A 26 35.54 -16.42 32.36
CA ASP A 26 35.86 -15.18 33.03
C ASP A 26 34.53 -14.48 33.31
N SER A 27 34.01 -14.75 34.50
CA SER A 27 32.82 -14.11 35.05
C SER A 27 33.17 -12.69 35.49
N SER A 28 33.45 -11.83 34.53
CA SER A 28 33.37 -10.38 34.68
C SER A 28 32.09 -9.91 33.97
N ASN A 29 31.05 -9.63 34.76
CA ASN A 29 29.82 -8.99 34.29
C ASN A 29 30.12 -7.52 33.95
N GLU A 30 30.83 -7.29 32.84
CA GLU A 30 30.99 -5.97 32.26
C GLU A 30 29.76 -5.66 31.40
N TRP A 31 29.02 -4.63 31.77
CA TRP A 31 27.80 -4.23 31.08
C TRP A 31 28.12 -3.78 29.65
N ALA A 32 27.88 -4.65 28.67
CA ALA A 32 28.04 -4.30 27.26
C ALA A 32 26.86 -3.44 26.76
N THR A 33 27.17 -2.30 26.15
CA THR A 33 26.15 -1.42 25.53
C THR A 33 25.57 -2.10 24.29
N VAL A 34 24.26 -2.35 24.29
CA VAL A 34 23.55 -2.99 23.16
C VAL A 34 23.51 -2.03 21.97
N LEU A 35 24.23 -2.36 20.89
CA LEU A 35 24.18 -1.60 19.64
C LEU A 35 22.82 -1.81 18.96
N LYS A 36 22.05 -0.73 18.82
CA LYS A 36 20.77 -0.76 18.09
C LYS A 36 21.04 -1.06 16.61
N LYS A 37 20.49 -2.17 16.11
CA LYS A 37 20.50 -2.51 14.69
C LYS A 37 19.80 -1.39 13.90
N LYS A 38 20.53 -0.72 12.99
CA LYS A 38 19.95 0.31 12.10
C LYS A 38 18.88 -0.35 11.23
N ARG A 39 17.66 0.19 11.27
CA ARG A 39 16.58 -0.23 10.36
C ARG A 39 16.96 0.21 8.95
N LYS A 40 16.85 -0.70 7.97
CA LYS A 40 16.96 -0.34 6.56
C LYS A 40 15.82 0.62 6.23
N VAL A 41 16.15 1.85 5.85
CA VAL A 41 15.18 2.80 5.31
C VAL A 41 14.91 2.37 3.88
N ASN A 42 13.67 2.01 3.58
CA ASN A 42 13.27 1.77 2.19
C ASN A 42 13.35 3.12 1.46
N VAL A 43 14.25 3.21 0.48
CA VAL A 43 14.36 4.40 -0.36
C VAL A 43 13.15 4.40 -1.30
N PRO A 44 12.31 5.46 -1.31
CA PRO A 44 11.20 5.53 -2.25
C PRO A 44 11.76 5.60 -3.67
N ILE A 45 11.20 4.79 -4.58
CA ILE A 45 11.50 4.90 -6.01
C ILE A 45 10.79 6.17 -6.50
N VAL A 46 11.57 7.20 -6.83
CA VAL A 46 11.07 8.42 -7.46
C VAL A 46 11.27 8.27 -8.97
N GLY A 47 10.17 8.17 -9.72
CA GLY A 47 10.22 8.12 -11.18
C GLY A 47 10.68 9.46 -11.74
N ASN A 48 11.66 9.43 -12.65
CA ASN A 48 12.14 10.61 -13.34
C ASN A 48 11.32 10.83 -14.62
N ASN A 49 10.72 12.01 -14.78
CA ASN A 49 9.83 12.34 -15.90
C ASN A 49 10.63 12.77 -17.16
N ASP A 50 11.85 12.24 -17.33
CA ASP A 50 12.81 12.65 -18.37
C ASP A 50 12.52 12.02 -19.74
N GLN A 51 11.49 11.19 -19.85
CA GLN A 51 11.01 10.65 -21.12
C GLN A 51 9.74 11.41 -21.51
N GLU A 52 9.92 12.57 -22.15
CA GLU A 52 8.86 13.29 -22.87
C GLU A 52 8.21 12.33 -23.88
N GLY A 53 7.14 11.65 -23.46
CA GLY A 53 6.29 10.86 -24.36
C GLY A 53 5.95 9.42 -23.95
N ALA A 54 6.43 8.87 -22.83
CA ALA A 54 6.24 7.44 -22.52
C ALA A 54 5.49 7.10 -21.23
N CYS A 55 4.93 8.08 -20.50
CA CYS A 55 4.06 7.76 -19.35
C CYS A 55 2.62 7.49 -19.82
N LEU A 56 2.34 6.24 -20.21
CA LEU A 56 1.00 5.75 -20.55
C LEU A 56 0.09 5.57 -19.31
N ILE A 57 0.65 5.65 -18.11
CA ILE A 57 -0.07 5.37 -16.87
C ILE A 57 -0.84 6.63 -16.46
N LYS A 58 -2.16 6.59 -16.62
CA LYS A 58 -3.07 7.61 -16.09
C LYS A 58 -3.41 7.26 -14.64
N ALA A 59 -3.34 8.27 -13.77
CA ALA A 59 -3.80 8.11 -12.39
C ALA A 59 -5.30 7.80 -12.37
N ALA A 60 -5.70 6.84 -11.55
CA ALA A 60 -7.11 6.58 -11.28
C ALA A 60 -7.73 7.74 -10.48
N ILE A 61 -9.01 8.02 -10.74
CA ILE A 61 -9.77 8.99 -9.94
C ILE A 61 -9.94 8.41 -8.54
N SER A 62 -9.55 9.18 -7.53
CA SER A 62 -9.79 8.79 -6.13
C SER A 62 -11.28 8.77 -5.83
N LYS A 63 -11.74 7.68 -5.22
CA LYS A 63 -13.14 7.47 -4.82
C LYS A 63 -13.22 7.26 -3.32
N ALA A 64 -14.28 7.80 -2.72
CA ALA A 64 -14.62 7.54 -1.33
C ALA A 64 -15.77 6.52 -1.25
N TYR A 65 -15.70 5.68 -0.22
CA TYR A 65 -16.69 4.64 0.05
C TYR A 65 -17.38 4.96 1.37
N VAL A 66 -18.67 5.26 1.29
CA VAL A 66 -19.51 5.56 2.44
C VAL A 66 -20.47 4.40 2.61
N HIS A 67 -20.62 3.93 3.84
CA HIS A 67 -21.54 2.85 4.14
C HIS A 67 -22.76 3.43 4.85
N VAL A 68 -23.93 3.16 4.27
CA VAL A 68 -25.22 3.60 4.81
C VAL A 68 -25.94 2.36 5.34
N TYR A 69 -26.34 2.42 6.60
CA TYR A 69 -26.97 1.32 7.32
C TYR A 69 -28.34 1.73 7.85
N LYS A 70 -29.13 0.74 8.27
CA LYS A 70 -30.43 0.97 8.93
C LYS A 70 -31.45 1.70 8.04
N LEU A 71 -31.37 1.50 6.73
CA LEU A 71 -32.41 1.96 5.81
C LEU A 71 -33.58 0.97 5.80
N ASP A 72 -34.74 1.45 5.37
CA ASP A 72 -35.93 0.61 5.23
C ASP A 72 -35.62 -0.61 4.34
N PRO A 73 -36.05 -1.83 4.72
CA PRO A 73 -35.74 -3.05 3.97
C PRO A 73 -36.28 -3.04 2.53
N SER A 74 -37.34 -2.28 2.26
CA SER A 74 -37.92 -2.08 0.92
C SER A 74 -37.10 -1.14 0.04
N THR A 75 -36.13 -0.41 0.60
CA THR A 75 -35.27 0.49 -0.16
C THR A 75 -34.49 -0.31 -1.21
N SER A 76 -34.51 0.20 -2.45
CA SER A 76 -33.76 -0.34 -3.58
C SER A 76 -32.53 0.51 -3.88
N GLU A 77 -31.57 -0.06 -4.61
CA GLU A 77 -30.37 0.65 -5.07
C GLU A 77 -30.75 1.83 -5.97
N ASP A 78 -31.74 1.64 -6.85
CA ASP A 78 -32.21 2.68 -7.78
C ASP A 78 -32.80 3.87 -7.03
N THR A 79 -33.61 3.61 -6.00
CA THR A 79 -34.21 4.66 -5.17
C THR A 79 -33.13 5.50 -4.49
N LEU A 80 -32.11 4.85 -3.92
CA LEU A 80 -31.00 5.53 -3.25
C LEU A 80 -30.10 6.28 -4.25
N THR A 81 -29.83 5.68 -5.40
CA THR A 81 -29.03 6.29 -6.47
C THR A 81 -29.71 7.55 -6.99
N ASN A 82 -31.00 7.48 -7.33
CA ASN A 82 -31.79 8.60 -7.82
C ASN A 82 -31.88 9.74 -6.81
N TYR A 83 -31.92 9.42 -5.51
CA TYR A 83 -31.90 10.41 -4.44
C TYR A 83 -30.56 11.16 -4.35
N LEU A 84 -29.45 10.44 -4.53
CA LEU A 84 -28.09 11.00 -4.38
C LEU A 84 -27.55 11.66 -5.66
N GLN A 85 -28.06 11.26 -6.83
CA GLN A 85 -27.59 11.72 -8.14
C GLN A 85 -27.57 13.25 -8.32
N PRO A 86 -28.56 14.04 -7.82
CA PRO A 86 -28.53 15.50 -7.93
C PRO A 86 -27.37 16.15 -7.14
N MET A 87 -26.93 15.51 -6.05
CA MET A 87 -25.81 16.00 -5.23
C MET A 87 -24.46 15.46 -5.75
N PHE A 88 -24.48 14.24 -6.29
CA PHE A 88 -23.31 13.47 -6.68
C PHE A 88 -23.53 12.83 -8.06
N PRO A 89 -23.12 13.48 -9.17
CA PRO A 89 -23.45 13.02 -10.52
C PRO A 89 -22.84 11.66 -10.90
N ASP A 90 -21.73 11.26 -10.25
CA ASP A 90 -21.05 9.98 -10.46
C ASP A 90 -21.22 9.01 -9.27
N VAL A 91 -22.38 9.06 -8.61
CA VAL A 91 -22.67 8.16 -7.48
C VAL A 91 -23.00 6.75 -7.97
N SER A 92 -22.46 5.76 -7.28
CA SER A 92 -22.80 4.34 -7.49
C SER A 92 -23.18 3.73 -6.14
N CYS A 93 -24.36 3.13 -6.09
CA CYS A 93 -24.87 2.45 -4.90
C CYS A 93 -24.88 0.94 -5.14
N GLU A 94 -24.42 0.18 -4.16
CA GLU A 94 -24.41 -1.28 -4.15
C GLU A 94 -25.09 -1.74 -2.86
N LYS A 95 -26.13 -2.58 -2.96
CA LYS A 95 -26.82 -3.14 -1.80
C LYS A 95 -25.91 -4.18 -1.17
N LEU A 96 -25.70 -4.02 0.12
CA LEU A 96 -24.95 -4.96 0.94
C LEU A 96 -25.90 -5.94 1.60
N GLU A 97 -25.41 -7.16 1.78
CA GLU A 97 -26.10 -8.16 2.59
C GLU A 97 -26.11 -7.70 4.06
N SER A 98 -27.29 -7.32 4.53
CA SER A 98 -27.50 -6.95 5.92
C SER A 98 -27.56 -8.21 6.78
N LYS A 99 -27.07 -8.13 8.02
CA LYS A 99 -27.24 -9.19 9.03
C LYS A 99 -28.71 -9.53 9.30
N PHE A 100 -29.59 -8.54 9.15
CA PHE A 100 -31.02 -8.64 9.42
C PHE A 100 -31.83 -7.98 8.28
N PRO A 101 -31.89 -8.61 7.09
CA PRO A 101 -32.47 -8.01 5.89
C PRO A 101 -33.98 -7.75 6.00
N MET A 102 -34.66 -8.44 6.91
CA MET A 102 -36.08 -8.24 7.25
C MET A 102 -36.33 -6.91 7.97
N TYR A 103 -35.34 -6.40 8.69
CA TYR A 103 -35.49 -5.21 9.54
C TYR A 103 -34.85 -3.99 8.91
N TYR A 104 -33.74 -4.18 8.18
CA TYR A 104 -33.06 -3.08 7.53
C TYR A 104 -32.20 -3.53 6.36
N SER A 105 -32.04 -2.63 5.40
CA SER A 105 -31.10 -2.73 4.29
C SER A 105 -29.82 -1.93 4.59
N SER A 106 -28.74 -2.28 3.89
CA SER A 106 -27.44 -1.61 3.99
C SER A 106 -26.89 -1.42 2.58
N PHE A 107 -26.15 -0.33 2.37
CA PHE A 107 -25.62 0.02 1.06
C PHE A 107 -24.20 0.56 1.16
N LYS A 108 -23.41 0.26 0.15
CA LYS A 108 -22.13 0.89 -0.12
C LYS A 108 -22.36 1.95 -1.19
N VAL A 109 -22.08 3.19 -0.81
CA VAL A 109 -22.18 4.35 -1.68
C VAL A 109 -20.78 4.75 -2.08
N THR A 110 -20.52 4.75 -3.38
CA THR A 110 -19.25 5.15 -3.96
C THR A 110 -19.41 6.54 -4.58
N VAL A 111 -18.57 7.48 -4.16
CA VAL A 111 -18.57 8.85 -4.69
C VAL A 111 -17.15 9.28 -5.08
N ASN A 112 -17.05 10.33 -5.89
CA ASN A 112 -15.77 10.96 -6.19
C ASN A 112 -15.22 11.67 -4.94
N MET A 113 -13.93 11.48 -4.64
CA MET A 113 -13.28 12.09 -3.48
C MET A 113 -13.42 13.62 -3.47
N LYS A 114 -13.46 14.25 -4.65
CA LYS A 114 -13.67 15.71 -4.78
C LYS A 114 -15.00 16.19 -4.21
N SER A 115 -15.99 15.31 -4.11
CA SER A 115 -17.32 15.63 -3.61
C SER A 115 -17.52 15.17 -2.15
N LEU A 116 -16.50 14.58 -1.53
CA LEU A 116 -16.59 14.04 -0.16
C LEU A 116 -16.88 15.14 0.87
N ASP A 117 -16.36 16.35 0.67
CA ASP A 117 -16.58 17.51 1.56
C ASP A 117 -18.05 17.92 1.67
N LYS A 118 -18.92 17.47 0.77
CA LYS A 118 -20.37 17.72 0.85
C LYS A 118 -21.12 16.66 1.67
N ILE A 119 -20.44 15.56 2.02
CA ILE A 119 -21.01 14.40 2.72
C ILE A 119 -20.62 14.42 4.20
N MET A 120 -19.41 14.89 4.52
CA MET A 120 -18.89 15.04 5.88
C MET A 120 -19.16 16.43 6.43
#